data_AF-A0A8J3ADI4-F1
#
_entry.id   AF-A0A8J3ADI4-F1
#
_cell.length_a   1.000
_cell.length_b   1.000
_cell.length_c   1.000
_cell.angle_alpha   90.00
_cell.angle_beta   90.00
_cell.angle_gamma   90.00
#
_symmetry.space_group_name_H-M   'P 1'
#
loop_
_entity.id
_entity.type
_entity.pdbx_description
1 polymer ?
#
loop_
_entity_poly.entity_id
_entity_poly.type
_entity_poly.pdbx_seq_one_letter_code
_entity_poly.pdbx_strand_id
1 'polypeptide(L)'
;MDLMKKVKLLLIVIISFSLLLISPFLPGTIMYFTSLWEYKVDDFDTFKKDFQTIVNLAYREFNKGQMMESYIVVNENPDGTVNLEYEDVNTEDFVEVKMSKKEQESLKKILEKAFHQGDMAYLSLIRVYKNQVEFEIENGQYSLIYRKDDHKPKFVNTSYTKGTFKTKKISNHWYHARFVED
;
A
#
# COMPACT_ATOMS: atom_id res chain seq x y z
N MET A 1 44.36 -2.29 -44.55
CA MET A 1 43.26 -1.71 -43.75
C MET A 1 43.88 -0.84 -42.66
N ASP A 2 43.66 0.46 -42.75
CA ASP A 2 44.24 1.50 -41.90
C ASP A 2 44.00 1.23 -40.40
N LEU A 3 45.01 1.42 -39.55
CA LEU A 3 44.98 1.15 -38.11
C LEU A 3 43.81 1.87 -37.44
N MET A 4 43.53 3.10 -37.88
CA MET A 4 42.44 3.93 -37.38
C MET A 4 41.06 3.35 -37.70
N LYS A 5 40.90 2.63 -38.82
CA LYS A 5 39.66 1.92 -39.18
C LYS A 5 39.43 0.70 -38.29
N LYS A 6 40.49 -0.02 -37.91
CA LYS A 6 40.42 -1.17 -36.99
C LYS A 6 39.99 -0.76 -35.59
N VAL A 7 40.56 0.34 -35.07
CA VAL A 7 40.21 0.87 -33.75
C VAL A 7 38.75 1.34 -33.70
N LYS A 8 38.28 2.06 -34.74
CA LYS A 8 36.86 2.46 -34.84
C LYS A 8 35.92 1.26 -34.87
N LEU A 9 36.24 0.23 -35.65
CA LEU A 9 35.43 -0.99 -35.74
C LEU A 9 35.38 -1.72 -34.39
N LEU A 10 36.51 -1.82 -33.69
CA LEU A 10 36.57 -2.44 -32.36
C LEU A 10 35.71 -1.69 -31.34
N LEU A 11 35.75 -0.35 -31.34
CA LEU A 11 34.93 0.48 -30.46
C LEU A 11 33.43 0.30 -30.73
N ILE A 12 33.02 0.25 -32.00
CA ILE A 12 31.62 -0.02 -32.37
C ILE A 12 31.20 -1.39 -31.85
N VAL A 13 32.02 -2.42 -32.03
CA VAL A 13 31.72 -3.78 -31.54
C VAL A 13 31.59 -3.80 -30.01
N ILE A 14 32.49 -3.15 -29.28
CA ILE A 14 32.43 -3.08 -27.81
C ILE A 14 31.16 -2.36 -27.34
N ILE A 15 30.80 -1.23 -27.96
CA ILE A 15 29.60 -0.46 -27.61
C ILE A 15 28.34 -1.28 -27.93
N SER A 16 28.26 -1.89 -29.11
CA SER A 16 27.15 -2.74 -29.51
C SER A 16 27.00 -3.96 -28.59
N PHE A 17 28.09 -4.60 -28.18
CA PHE A 17 28.07 -5.73 -27.26
C PHE A 17 27.68 -5.29 -25.84
N SER A 18 28.11 -4.11 -25.39
CA SER A 18 27.74 -3.55 -24.08
C SER A 18 26.24 -3.23 -24.00
N LEU A 19 25.65 -2.71 -25.08
CA LEU A 19 24.20 -2.45 -25.17
C LEU A 19 23.39 -3.75 -25.18
N LEU A 20 23.90 -4.81 -25.82
CA LEU A 20 23.27 -6.13 -25.84
C LEU A 20 23.27 -6.82 -24.46
N LEU A 21 24.26 -6.55 -23.61
CA LEU A 21 24.31 -7.09 -22.24
C LEU A 21 23.30 -6.42 -21.30
N ILE A 22 22.92 -5.16 -21.56
CA ILE A 22 21.93 -4.41 -20.76
C ILE A 22 20.49 -4.74 -21.22
N SER A 23 20.31 -5.04 -22.50
CA SER A 23 19.00 -5.25 -23.14
C SER A 23 18.14 -6.41 -22.57
N PRO A 24 18.66 -7.60 -22.20
CA PRO A 24 17.83 -8.66 -21.63
C PRO A 24 17.54 -8.48 -20.13
N PHE A 25 18.29 -7.61 -19.44
CA PHE A 25 18.07 -7.31 -18.03
C PHE A 25 16.90 -6.32 -17.81
N LEU A 26 16.63 -5.47 -18.80
CA LEU A 26 15.59 -4.44 -18.73
C LEU A 26 14.16 -5.01 -18.66
N PRO A 27 13.74 -5.97 -19.51
CA PRO A 27 12.37 -6.50 -19.47
C PRO A 27 12.07 -7.23 -18.16
N GLY A 28 12.99 -8.07 -17.68
CA GLY A 28 12.80 -8.83 -16.44
C GLY A 28 12.74 -7.94 -15.21
N THR A 29 13.59 -6.91 -15.14
CA THR A 29 13.55 -5.93 -14.04
C THR A 29 12.30 -5.07 -14.09
N ILE A 30 11.91 -4.57 -15.27
CA ILE A 30 10.66 -3.81 -15.43
C ILE A 30 9.46 -4.65 -15.03
N MET A 31 9.36 -5.90 -15.52
CA MET A 31 8.26 -6.80 -15.22
C MET A 31 8.17 -7.11 -13.71
N TYR A 32 9.31 -7.33 -13.06
CA TYR A 32 9.38 -7.52 -11.61
C TYR A 32 8.96 -6.26 -10.84
N PHE A 33 9.41 -5.08 -11.24
CA PHE A 33 8.99 -3.83 -10.59
C PHE A 33 7.51 -3.51 -10.85
N THR A 34 6.97 -3.87 -12.01
CA THR A 34 5.53 -3.71 -12.28
C THR A 34 4.70 -4.69 -11.47
N SER A 35 5.09 -5.96 -11.35
CA SER A 35 4.37 -6.95 -10.55
C SER A 35 4.45 -6.67 -9.05
N LEU A 36 5.60 -6.16 -8.58
CA LEU A 36 5.77 -5.76 -7.17
C LEU A 36 4.74 -4.72 -6.73
N TRP A 37 4.29 -3.86 -7.64
CA TRP A 37 3.38 -2.77 -7.31
C TRP A 37 2.03 -2.86 -8.02
N GLU A 38 1.60 -4.07 -8.36
CA GLU A 38 0.34 -4.34 -9.08
C GLU A 38 -0.90 -3.82 -8.34
N TYR A 39 -0.93 -3.91 -7.01
CA TYR A 39 -2.06 -3.49 -6.17
C TYR A 39 -1.92 -2.08 -5.58
N LYS A 40 -0.99 -1.27 -6.09
CA LYS A 40 -0.79 0.08 -5.54
C LYS A 40 -1.99 0.97 -5.88
N VAL A 41 -2.27 1.93 -5.00
CA VAL A 41 -3.21 3.01 -5.27
C VAL A 41 -2.53 4.03 -6.20
N ASP A 42 -2.78 3.92 -7.51
CA ASP A 42 -2.09 4.68 -8.57
C ASP A 42 -2.40 6.18 -8.54
N ASP A 43 -3.63 6.54 -8.21
CA ASP A 43 -4.17 7.89 -8.23
C ASP A 43 -4.28 8.49 -6.81
N PHE A 44 -3.34 8.13 -5.95
CA PHE A 44 -3.30 8.54 -4.54
C PHE A 44 -3.55 10.05 -4.33
N ASP A 45 -2.93 10.92 -5.14
CA ASP A 45 -3.09 12.37 -4.98
C ASP A 45 -4.54 12.85 -5.18
N THR A 46 -5.32 12.16 -6.01
CA THR A 46 -6.75 12.43 -6.22
C THR A 46 -7.54 12.19 -4.93
N PHE A 47 -7.24 11.10 -4.22
CA PHE A 47 -7.98 10.64 -3.04
C PHE A 47 -7.31 10.98 -1.71
N LYS A 48 -6.15 11.65 -1.72
CA LYS A 48 -5.36 11.95 -0.52
C LYS A 48 -6.16 12.59 0.60
N LYS A 49 -7.09 13.50 0.27
CA LYS A 49 -7.95 14.17 1.26
C LYS A 49 -8.98 13.23 1.88
N ASP A 50 -9.50 12.29 1.10
CA ASP A 50 -10.40 11.25 1.58
C ASP A 50 -9.64 10.30 2.50
N PHE A 51 -8.46 9.83 2.09
CA PHE A 51 -7.59 9.01 2.94
C PHE A 51 -7.23 9.71 4.25
N GLN A 52 -6.87 11.00 4.22
CA GLN A 52 -6.59 11.76 5.43
C GLN A 52 -7.83 11.89 6.34
N THR A 53 -9.03 11.98 5.75
CA THR A 53 -10.28 12.01 6.53
C THR A 53 -10.44 10.70 7.31
N ILE A 54 -10.20 9.55 6.67
CA ILE A 54 -10.28 8.24 7.33
C ILE A 54 -9.13 8.01 8.32
N VAL A 55 -7.93 8.53 8.07
CA VAL A 55 -6.84 8.54 9.06
C VAL A 55 -7.25 9.27 10.34
N ASN A 56 -7.90 10.42 10.21
CA ASN A 56 -8.35 11.19 11.38
C ASN A 56 -9.44 10.44 12.16
N LEU A 57 -10.36 9.79 11.45
CA LEU A 57 -11.37 8.91 12.02
C LEU A 57 -10.72 7.74 12.78
N ALA A 58 -9.77 7.04 12.15
CA ALA A 58 -9.04 5.93 12.75
C ALA A 58 -8.35 6.34 14.06
N TYR A 59 -7.62 7.46 14.07
CA TYR A 59 -7.01 7.97 15.29
C TYR A 59 -8.04 8.40 16.34
N ARG A 60 -9.16 8.99 15.93
CA ARG A 60 -10.24 9.39 16.86
C ARG A 60 -10.76 8.17 17.61
N GLU A 61 -11.00 7.07 16.92
CA GLU A 61 -11.49 5.83 17.52
C GLU A 61 -10.41 5.14 18.36
N PHE A 62 -9.18 5.03 17.85
CA PHE A 62 -8.06 4.45 18.59
C PHE A 62 -7.77 5.17 19.92
N ASN A 63 -7.86 6.51 19.93
CA ASN A 63 -7.62 7.31 21.13
C ASN A 63 -8.71 7.16 22.21
N LYS A 64 -9.85 6.50 21.92
CA LYS A 64 -10.83 6.14 22.95
C LYS A 64 -10.32 5.01 23.85
N GLY A 65 -9.33 4.23 23.39
CA GLY A 65 -8.77 3.11 24.14
C GLY A 65 -9.74 1.93 24.29
N GLN A 66 -10.72 1.84 23.40
CA GLN A 66 -11.78 0.84 23.45
C GLN A 66 -11.52 -0.34 22.51
N MET A 67 -10.56 -0.26 21.59
CA MET A 67 -10.29 -1.32 20.63
C MET A 67 -9.52 -2.47 21.29
N MET A 68 -10.07 -3.68 21.28
CA MET A 68 -9.38 -4.90 21.73
C MET A 68 -8.14 -5.15 20.87
N GLU A 69 -8.35 -5.18 19.56
CA GLU A 69 -7.28 -5.24 18.58
C GLU A 69 -7.07 -3.89 17.92
N SER A 70 -5.83 -3.56 17.58
CA SER A 70 -5.47 -2.26 16.96
C SER A 70 -5.85 -2.20 15.47
N TYR A 71 -7.07 -2.60 15.11
CA TYR A 71 -7.63 -2.51 13.77
C TYR A 71 -9.13 -2.18 13.77
N ILE A 72 -9.59 -1.69 12.62
CA ILE A 72 -11.00 -1.48 12.29
C ILE A 72 -11.28 -2.32 11.03
N VAL A 73 -12.34 -3.12 11.07
CA VAL A 73 -12.83 -3.92 9.93
C VAL A 73 -13.64 -3.05 8.99
N VAL A 74 -13.46 -3.24 7.68
CA VAL A 74 -14.24 -2.59 6.64
C VAL A 74 -15.26 -3.58 6.10
N ASN A 75 -16.55 -3.31 6.33
CA ASN A 75 -17.64 -4.16 5.89
C ASN A 75 -18.46 -3.47 4.82
N GLU A 76 -18.60 -4.12 3.66
CA GLU A 76 -19.53 -3.72 2.61
C GLU A 76 -20.80 -4.56 2.72
N ASN A 77 -21.92 -3.88 2.96
CA ASN A 77 -23.23 -4.51 3.12
C ASN A 77 -23.84 -4.86 1.75
N PRO A 78 -24.79 -5.82 1.68
CA PRO A 78 -25.47 -6.19 0.44
C PRO A 78 -26.21 -5.04 -0.27
N ASP A 79 -26.56 -3.98 0.47
CA ASP A 79 -27.20 -2.77 -0.07
C ASP A 79 -26.21 -1.73 -0.61
N GLY A 80 -24.90 -2.03 -0.60
CA GLY A 80 -23.82 -1.15 -1.04
C GLY A 80 -23.45 -0.06 -0.03
N THR A 81 -23.99 -0.11 1.19
CA THR A 81 -23.50 0.71 2.29
C THR A 81 -22.23 0.11 2.89
N VAL A 82 -21.41 0.97 3.50
CA VAL A 82 -20.16 0.53 4.13
C VAL A 82 -20.15 0.99 5.57
N ASN A 83 -19.90 0.05 6.47
CA ASN A 83 -19.67 0.30 7.89
C ASN A 83 -18.24 -0.06 8.29
N LEU A 84 -17.83 0.55 9.39
CA LEU A 84 -16.56 0.30 10.04
C LEU A 84 -16.86 -0.22 11.44
N GLU A 85 -16.18 -1.25 11.88
CA GLU A 85 -16.37 -1.81 13.23
C GLU A 85 -15.06 -2.29 13.84
N TYR A 86 -15.02 -2.37 15.16
CA TYR A 86 -13.93 -2.97 15.92
C TYR A 86 -14.50 -3.73 17.11
N GLU A 87 -13.74 -4.67 17.64
CA GLU A 87 -14.11 -5.40 18.86
C GLU A 87 -13.77 -4.56 20.10
N ASP A 88 -14.72 -4.37 21.01
CA ASP A 88 -14.51 -3.60 22.24
C ASP A 88 -13.71 -4.40 23.27
N VAL A 89 -12.67 -3.81 23.84
CA VAL A 89 -11.76 -4.44 24.82
C VAL A 89 -12.44 -4.85 26.13
N ASN A 90 -13.60 -4.27 26.46
CA ASN A 90 -14.30 -4.55 27.71
C ASN A 90 -15.45 -5.54 27.53
N THR A 91 -16.07 -5.57 26.34
CA THR A 91 -17.26 -6.41 26.10
C THR A 91 -17.02 -7.55 25.12
N GLU A 92 -15.93 -7.50 24.33
CA GLU A 92 -15.65 -8.43 23.22
C GLU A 92 -16.74 -8.42 22.13
N ASP A 93 -17.62 -7.41 22.14
CA ASP A 93 -18.64 -7.21 21.11
C ASP A 93 -18.11 -6.31 19.98
N PHE A 94 -18.63 -6.50 18.77
CA PHE A 94 -18.38 -5.57 17.66
C PHE A 94 -19.13 -4.25 17.88
N VAL A 95 -18.38 -3.15 17.82
CA VAL A 95 -18.88 -1.78 17.92
C VAL A 95 -18.76 -1.09 16.58
N GLU A 96 -19.89 -0.65 16.05
CA GLU A 96 -19.92 0.16 14.83
C GLU A 96 -19.36 1.58 15.09
N VAL A 97 -18.42 1.98 14.24
CA VAL A 97 -17.82 3.31 14.24
C VAL A 97 -18.83 4.32 13.67
N LYS A 98 -19.29 5.23 14.53
CA LYS A 98 -20.15 6.35 14.11
C LYS A 98 -19.40 7.30 13.19
N MET A 99 -19.77 7.31 11.91
CA MET A 99 -19.19 8.20 10.92
C MET A 99 -20.09 9.42 10.64
N SER A 100 -19.46 10.58 10.46
CA SER A 100 -20.10 11.74 9.84
C SER A 100 -20.37 11.49 8.35
N LYS A 101 -21.28 12.27 7.76
CA LYS A 101 -21.57 12.20 6.31
C LYS A 101 -20.32 12.32 5.44
N LYS A 102 -19.39 13.20 5.81
CA LYS A 102 -18.12 13.39 5.11
C LYS A 102 -17.23 12.14 5.20
N GLU A 103 -17.13 11.53 6.38
CA GLU A 103 -16.34 10.30 6.59
C GLU A 103 -16.92 9.15 5.77
N GLN A 104 -18.25 8.98 5.75
CA GLN A 104 -18.93 7.99 4.91
C GLN A 104 -18.66 8.21 3.41
N GLU A 105 -18.80 9.44 2.93
CA GLU A 105 -18.55 9.78 1.52
C GLU A 105 -17.07 9.57 1.13
N SER A 106 -16.13 9.89 2.01
CA SER A 106 -14.71 9.65 1.77
C SER A 106 -14.37 8.17 1.74
N LEU A 107 -14.90 7.36 2.67
CA LEU A 107 -14.69 5.91 2.68
C LEU A 107 -15.24 5.27 1.41
N LYS A 108 -16.47 5.63 1.04
CA LYS A 108 -17.11 5.15 -0.19
C LYS A 108 -16.27 5.43 -1.44
N LYS A 109 -15.76 6.65 -1.59
CA LYS A 109 -14.89 7.01 -2.73
C LYS A 109 -13.60 6.19 -2.76
N ILE A 110 -12.98 5.96 -1.60
CA ILE A 110 -11.76 5.16 -1.49
C ILE A 110 -12.03 3.72 -1.96
N LEU A 111 -13.12 3.12 -1.49
CA LEU A 111 -13.49 1.75 -1.83
C LEU A 111 -13.89 1.57 -3.29
N GLU A 112 -14.67 2.48 -3.84
CA GLU A 112 -15.15 2.39 -5.22
C GLU A 112 -14.06 2.70 -6.26
N LYS A 113 -13.07 3.53 -5.92
CA LYS A 113 -12.18 4.13 -6.92
C LYS A 113 -10.69 4.00 -6.65
N ALA A 114 -10.26 3.99 -5.39
CA ALA A 114 -8.83 3.99 -5.05
C ALA A 114 -8.28 2.57 -4.90
N PHE A 115 -9.05 1.68 -4.28
CA PHE A 115 -8.73 0.25 -4.24
C PHE A 115 -9.39 -0.45 -5.42
N HIS A 116 -8.58 -0.92 -6.35
CA HIS A 116 -9.08 -1.59 -7.55
C HIS A 116 -9.77 -2.91 -7.17
N GLN A 117 -10.99 -3.13 -7.70
CA GLN A 117 -11.68 -4.40 -7.56
C GLN A 117 -11.04 -5.44 -8.50
N GLY A 118 -10.12 -6.23 -7.95
CA GLY A 118 -9.54 -7.45 -8.52
C GLY A 118 -9.42 -8.51 -7.43
N ASP A 119 -8.89 -9.71 -7.74
CA ASP A 119 -8.80 -10.81 -6.78
C ASP A 119 -8.13 -10.37 -5.46
N MET A 120 -8.96 -10.20 -4.41
CA MET A 120 -8.55 -9.81 -3.05
C MET A 120 -7.79 -8.48 -2.95
N ALA A 121 -7.95 -7.56 -3.93
CA ALA A 121 -7.31 -6.25 -3.96
C ALA A 121 -8.14 -5.11 -3.33
N TYR A 122 -9.25 -5.46 -2.66
CA TYR A 122 -10.11 -4.52 -1.94
C TYR A 122 -9.60 -4.27 -0.51
N LEU A 123 -9.83 -3.06 -0.02
CA LEU A 123 -9.53 -2.68 1.37
C LEU A 123 -10.40 -3.49 2.33
N SER A 124 -9.79 -4.18 3.28
CA SER A 124 -10.47 -5.02 4.27
C SER A 124 -10.26 -4.54 5.70
N LEU A 125 -9.07 -4.00 5.99
CA LEU A 125 -8.67 -3.63 7.35
C LEU A 125 -8.02 -2.26 7.38
N ILE A 126 -8.30 -1.52 8.45
CA ILE A 126 -7.59 -0.29 8.80
C ILE A 126 -6.86 -0.54 10.13
N ARG A 127 -5.55 -0.81 10.08
CA ARG A 127 -4.74 -0.98 11.31
C ARG A 127 -4.34 0.39 11.85
N VAL A 128 -4.36 0.55 13.16
CA VAL A 128 -4.11 1.82 13.83
C VAL A 128 -3.13 1.64 14.98
N TYR A 129 -1.96 2.25 14.86
CA TYR A 129 -0.95 2.34 15.90
C TYR A 129 -0.74 3.80 16.28
N LYS A 130 -0.01 4.04 17.38
CA LYS A 130 0.26 5.38 17.92
C LYS A 130 0.66 6.44 16.87
N ASN A 131 1.49 6.07 15.89
CA ASN A 131 2.00 6.99 14.86
C ASN A 131 1.77 6.48 13.42
N GLN A 132 0.98 5.42 13.22
CA GLN A 132 0.85 4.75 11.94
C GLN A 132 -0.60 4.30 11.72
N VAL A 133 -1.15 4.58 10.54
CA VAL A 133 -2.42 4.00 10.07
C VAL A 133 -2.13 3.27 8.78
N GLU A 134 -2.63 2.04 8.66
CA GLU A 134 -2.44 1.19 7.49
C GLU A 134 -3.79 0.82 6.91
N PHE A 135 -3.98 1.09 5.63
CA PHE A 135 -5.12 0.62 4.84
C PHE A 135 -4.68 -0.65 4.11
N GLU A 136 -5.10 -1.80 4.60
CA GLU A 136 -4.64 -3.13 4.18
C GLU A 136 -5.69 -3.83 3.32
N ILE A 137 -5.26 -4.46 2.23
CA ILE A 137 -6.15 -5.26 1.38
C ILE A 137 -6.39 -6.64 1.97
N GLU A 138 -7.46 -7.31 1.53
CA GLU A 138 -7.91 -8.62 2.06
C GLU A 138 -6.80 -9.65 2.24
N ASN A 139 -5.95 -9.83 1.24
CA ASN A 139 -4.88 -10.84 1.29
C ASN A 139 -3.66 -10.43 2.12
N GLY A 140 -3.68 -9.25 2.75
CA GLY A 140 -2.59 -8.70 3.57
C GLY A 140 -1.31 -8.37 2.79
N GLN A 141 -1.32 -8.47 1.47
CA GLN A 141 -0.11 -8.35 0.66
C GLN A 141 0.27 -6.89 0.39
N TYR A 142 -0.67 -5.96 0.43
CA TYR A 142 -0.42 -4.54 0.19
C TYR A 142 -1.09 -3.67 1.26
N SER A 143 -0.39 -2.60 1.65
CA SER A 143 -0.97 -1.56 2.50
C SER A 143 -0.59 -0.16 2.00
N LEU A 144 -1.55 0.76 2.04
CA LEU A 144 -1.28 2.20 1.98
C LEU A 144 -1.10 2.71 3.41
N ILE A 145 -0.02 3.43 3.69
CA ILE A 145 0.38 3.76 5.06
C ILE A 145 0.52 5.25 5.25
N TYR A 146 -0.12 5.75 6.30
CA TYR A 146 0.10 7.08 6.86
C TYR A 146 1.01 7.01 8.09
N ARG A 147 2.03 7.86 8.15
CA ARG A 147 2.98 8.01 9.26
C ARG A 147 2.93 9.43 9.81
N LYS A 148 2.39 9.60 11.02
CA LYS A 148 2.28 10.92 11.66
C LYS A 148 3.65 11.60 11.81
N ASP A 149 4.69 10.82 12.01
CA ASP A 149 6.08 11.25 12.22
C ASP A 149 6.93 11.33 10.93
N ASP A 150 6.36 11.01 9.76
CA ASP A 150 7.05 10.94 8.45
C ASP A 150 8.30 10.03 8.43
N HIS A 151 8.43 9.12 9.40
CA HIS A 151 9.47 8.11 9.37
C HIS A 151 9.05 6.93 8.49
N LYS A 152 10.04 6.25 7.91
CA LYS A 152 9.80 5.03 7.13
C LYS A 152 9.03 4.01 7.99
N PRO A 153 7.93 3.42 7.48
CA PRO A 153 7.18 2.38 8.17
C PRO A 153 8.08 1.22 8.59
N LYS A 154 7.83 0.67 9.77
CA LYS A 154 8.46 -0.55 10.26
C LYS A 154 7.36 -1.60 10.41
N PHE A 155 7.58 -2.77 9.85
CA PHE A 155 6.68 -3.91 9.98
C PHE A 155 7.29 -4.88 10.97
N VAL A 156 6.47 -5.44 11.84
CA VAL A 156 6.85 -6.57 12.67
C VAL A 156 6.45 -7.81 11.88
N ASN A 157 7.42 -8.47 11.27
CA ASN A 157 7.17 -9.79 10.69
C ASN A 157 6.79 -10.74 11.84
N THR A 158 5.66 -11.41 11.72
CA THR A 158 5.34 -12.53 12.60
C THR A 158 6.19 -13.73 12.18
N SER A 159 6.52 -14.61 13.13
CA SER A 159 7.41 -15.77 12.90
C SER A 159 6.93 -16.76 11.83
N TYR A 160 5.70 -16.58 11.33
CA TYR A 160 5.04 -17.47 10.38
C TYR A 160 5.13 -16.99 8.93
N THR A 161 5.56 -15.75 8.67
CA THR A 161 5.72 -15.21 7.31
C THR A 161 7.20 -15.09 6.95
N LYS A 162 7.67 -15.96 6.04
CA LYS A 162 9.02 -15.86 5.44
C LYS A 162 9.01 -14.83 4.31
N GLY A 163 9.06 -13.56 4.68
CA GLY A 163 9.13 -12.47 3.69
C GLY A 163 9.35 -11.12 4.34
N THR A 164 9.46 -10.08 3.52
CA THR A 164 9.67 -8.71 3.98
C THR A 164 8.73 -7.74 3.28
N PHE A 165 8.30 -6.70 3.99
CA PHE A 165 7.60 -5.60 3.36
C PHE A 165 8.59 -4.65 2.67
N LYS A 166 8.43 -4.49 1.36
CA LYS A 166 9.06 -3.42 0.59
C LYS A 166 8.19 -2.17 0.68
N THR A 167 8.81 -1.03 0.99
CA THR A 167 8.11 0.25 1.12
C THR A 167 8.55 1.24 0.06
N LYS A 168 7.61 2.03 -0.47
CA LYS A 168 7.89 3.14 -1.39
C LYS A 168 7.22 4.41 -0.87
N LYS A 169 7.99 5.49 -0.67
CA LYS A 169 7.44 6.79 -0.27
C LYS A 169 6.63 7.37 -1.44
N ILE A 170 5.46 7.91 -1.14
CA ILE A 170 4.54 8.56 -2.09
C ILE A 170 4.68 10.06 -1.95
N SER A 171 4.47 10.56 -0.73
CA SER A 171 4.61 11.96 -0.36
C SER A 171 4.91 12.07 1.14
N ASN A 172 5.01 13.29 1.69
CA ASN A 172 5.16 13.47 3.14
C ASN A 172 4.06 12.71 3.89
N HIS A 173 4.47 11.88 4.85
CA HIS A 173 3.65 10.99 5.66
C HIS A 173 3.08 9.77 4.95
N TRP A 174 3.22 9.60 3.64
CA TRP A 174 2.50 8.57 2.88
C TRP A 174 3.43 7.58 2.17
N TYR A 175 3.13 6.29 2.31
CA TYR A 175 3.93 5.19 1.79
C TYR A 175 3.05 4.09 1.22
N HIS A 176 3.49 3.45 0.14
CA HIS A 176 3.04 2.12 -0.25
C HIS A 176 3.88 1.08 0.49
N ALA A 177 3.27 -0.05 0.83
CA ALA A 177 3.95 -1.22 1.33
C ALA A 177 3.44 -2.48 0.62
N ARG A 178 4.35 -3.37 0.25
CA ARG A 178 4.04 -4.66 -0.37
C ARG A 178 4.84 -5.76 0.31
N PHE A 179 4.17 -6.81 0.76
CA PHE A 179 4.80 -8.04 1.23
C PHE A 179 5.51 -8.73 0.06
N VAL A 180 6.74 -9.20 0.26
CA VAL A 180 7.51 -9.94 -0.74
C VAL A 180 8.08 -11.16 -0.05
N GLU A 181 7.78 -12.35 -0.56
CA GLU A 181 8.40 -13.60 -0.11
C GLU A 181 9.92 -13.55 -0.39
N ASP A 182 10.70 -14.10 0.54
CA ASP A 182 12.17 -14.14 0.44
C ASP A 182 12.67 -15.14 -0.63
#